data_AF-A0A1J5I0Z6-F1
#
_entry.id   AF-A0A1J5I0Z6-F1
#
_cell.length_a   1.000
_cell.length_b   1.000
_cell.length_c   1.000
_cell.angle_alpha   90.00
_cell.angle_beta   90.00
_cell.angle_gamma   90.00
#
_symmetry.space_group_name_H-M   'P 1'
#
loop_
_entity.id
_entity.type
_entity.pdbx_description
1 polymer ?
#
loop_
_entity_poly.entity_id
_entity_poly.type
_entity_poly.pdbx_seq_one_letter_code
_entity_poly.pdbx_strand_id
1 'polypeptide(L)'
;MKFLSVHDLLKQYLEEGRIKVDKSIHQELTTFHDPCNYGRKSERTFGHGYYEEPRWITQQCCENFVDMYPNRANNFCCGAGGGAWASPYVEERIFYGRAKAKQIKDTGAKLLIAPCHNCRDQIMKSLRKEYDFMDVEVKYLWELVADSLIIEPKDE
;
A
#
# COMPACT_ATOMS: atom_id res chain seq x y z
N MET A 1 23.62 -14.87 -1.52
CA MET A 1 23.01 -13.75 -2.27
C MET A 1 21.96 -13.12 -1.36
N LYS A 2 22.04 -11.81 -1.10
CA LYS A 2 21.07 -11.08 -0.26
C LYS A 2 20.03 -10.43 -1.18
N PHE A 3 18.75 -10.74 -0.98
CA PHE A 3 17.66 -10.04 -1.65
C PHE A 3 17.22 -8.89 -0.74
N LEU A 4 17.11 -7.68 -1.30
CA LEU A 4 16.60 -6.51 -0.59
C LEU A 4 15.30 -6.09 -1.27
N SER A 5 14.22 -6.01 -0.50
CA SER A 5 12.99 -5.40 -0.98
C SER A 5 13.07 -3.87 -0.85
N VAL A 6 12.20 -3.18 -1.59
CA VAL A 6 12.02 -1.73 -1.39
C VAL A 6 11.55 -1.41 0.04
N HIS A 7 10.84 -2.33 0.70
CA HIS A 7 10.43 -2.18 2.10
C HIS A 7 11.64 -2.14 3.03
N ASP A 8 12.59 -3.07 2.84
CA ASP A 8 13.82 -3.11 3.65
C ASP A 8 14.64 -1.83 3.45
N LEU A 9 14.82 -1.41 2.20
CA LEU A 9 15.62 -0.23 1.88
C LEU A 9 15.02 1.06 2.43
N LEU A 10 13.72 1.27 2.24
CA LEU A 10 13.04 2.46 2.76
C LEU A 10 13.06 2.49 4.28
N LYS A 11 12.79 1.34 4.93
CA LYS A 11 12.86 1.23 6.40
C LYS A 11 14.28 1.54 6.89
N GLN A 12 15.29 0.90 6.30
CA GLN A 12 16.69 1.13 6.65
C GLN A 12 17.07 2.61 6.50
N TYR A 13 16.70 3.26 5.40
CA TYR A 13 17.08 4.67 5.17
C TYR A 13 16.42 5.62 6.17
N LEU A 14 15.20 5.33 6.59
CA LEU A 14 14.50 6.08 7.64
C LEU A 14 15.12 5.83 9.02
N GLU A 15 15.42 4.58 9.37
CA GLU A 15 16.03 4.22 10.66
C GLU A 15 17.46 4.78 10.79
N GLU A 16 18.24 4.78 9.71
CA GLU A 16 19.60 5.35 9.67
C GLU A 16 19.60 6.88 9.55
N GLY A 17 18.43 7.53 9.39
CA GLY A 17 18.32 8.98 9.18
C GLY A 17 18.91 9.47 7.86
N ARG A 18 19.17 8.56 6.91
CA ARG A 18 19.67 8.89 5.55
C ARG A 18 18.65 9.65 4.73
N ILE A 19 17.37 9.40 4.99
CA ILE A 19 16.27 10.22 4.52
C ILE A 19 15.45 10.64 5.74
N LYS A 20 14.95 11.88 5.70
CA LYS A 20 14.05 12.44 6.71
C LYS A 20 12.72 12.74 6.04
N VAL A 21 11.63 12.55 6.78
CA VAL A 21 10.27 12.75 6.27
C VAL A 21 9.48 13.68 7.17
N ASP A 22 8.61 14.50 6.57
CA ASP A 22 7.67 15.38 7.24
C ASP A 22 6.28 14.72 7.29
N LYS A 23 5.86 14.31 8.50
CA LYS A 23 4.56 13.67 8.74
C LYS A 23 3.37 14.60 8.53
N SER A 24 3.59 15.91 8.53
CA SER A 24 2.51 16.90 8.43
C SER A 24 1.95 17.08 7.00
N ILE A 25 2.64 16.52 6.00
CA ILE A 25 2.24 16.59 4.58
C ILE A 25 0.95 15.79 4.33
N HIS A 26 0.78 14.66 5.02
CA HIS A 26 -0.40 13.80 4.89
C HIS A 26 -1.22 13.77 6.18
N GLN A 27 -2.19 14.69 6.28
CA GLN A 27 -3.07 14.84 7.45
C GLN A 27 -4.32 13.93 7.38
N GLU A 28 -4.63 13.42 6.19
CA GLU A 28 -5.75 12.54 5.96
C GLU A 28 -5.64 11.23 6.74
N LEU A 29 -6.78 10.68 7.17
CA LEU A 29 -6.82 9.33 7.73
C LEU A 29 -6.30 8.34 6.69
N THR A 30 -5.17 7.71 7.01
CA THR A 30 -4.43 6.84 6.09
C THR A 30 -4.61 5.37 6.51
N THR A 31 -4.76 4.49 5.53
CA THR A 31 -4.75 3.03 5.75
C THR A 31 -3.76 2.34 4.82
N PHE A 32 -3.37 1.12 5.18
CA PHE A 32 -2.46 0.29 4.39
C PHE A 32 -3.15 -0.96 3.85
N HIS A 33 -2.89 -1.32 2.59
CA HIS A 33 -3.30 -2.59 2.01
C HIS A 33 -2.12 -3.57 1.99
N ASP A 34 -2.18 -4.63 2.82
CA ASP A 34 -1.27 -5.77 2.75
C ASP A 34 -1.45 -6.56 1.44
N PRO A 35 -0.50 -6.49 0.49
CA PRO A 35 -0.65 -7.20 -0.78
C PRO A 35 -0.28 -8.67 -0.63
N CYS A 36 -1.01 -9.56 -1.32
CA CYS A 36 -0.76 -11.00 -1.24
C CYS A 36 0.62 -11.44 -1.75
N ASN A 37 1.23 -10.67 -2.68
CA ASN A 37 2.56 -10.96 -3.20
C ASN A 37 3.66 -10.64 -2.18
N TYR A 38 3.55 -9.53 -1.45
CA TYR A 38 4.55 -9.10 -0.47
C TYR A 38 4.34 -9.75 0.91
N GLY A 39 3.09 -10.05 1.28
CA GLY A 39 2.76 -10.81 2.47
C GLY A 39 2.89 -12.31 2.25
N ARG A 40 1.75 -12.97 1.99
CA ARG A 40 1.64 -14.44 1.95
C ARG A 40 2.61 -15.15 1.00
N LYS A 41 2.83 -14.61 -0.21
CA LYS A 41 3.73 -15.25 -1.19
C LYS A 41 5.18 -15.13 -0.73
N SER A 42 5.64 -13.94 -0.33
CA SER A 42 7.00 -13.78 0.21
C SER A 42 7.22 -14.63 1.46
N GLU A 43 6.24 -14.66 2.37
CA GLU A 43 6.30 -15.47 3.58
C GLU A 43 6.47 -16.96 3.26
N ARG A 44 5.67 -17.48 2.32
CA ARG A 44 5.78 -18.87 1.88
C ARG A 44 7.09 -19.18 1.15
N THR A 45 7.62 -18.25 0.34
CA THR A 45 8.79 -18.50 -0.52
C THR A 45 10.11 -18.21 0.18
N PHE A 46 10.16 -17.21 1.05
CA PHE A 46 11.37 -16.69 1.66
C PHE A 46 11.36 -16.76 3.20
N GLY A 47 10.27 -17.25 3.81
CA GLY A 47 10.12 -17.30 5.27
C GLY A 47 9.82 -15.95 5.91
N HIS A 48 9.58 -14.89 5.13
CA HIS A 48 9.33 -13.54 5.61
C HIS A 48 8.31 -12.82 4.72
N GLY A 49 7.22 -12.32 5.34
CA GLY A 49 6.19 -11.51 4.68
C GLY A 49 6.27 -10.06 5.13
N TYR A 50 6.19 -9.14 4.18
CA TYR A 50 6.23 -7.71 4.44
C TYR A 50 4.86 -7.19 4.83
N TYR A 51 4.59 -7.24 6.13
CA TYR A 51 3.35 -6.72 6.73
C TYR A 51 3.63 -5.53 7.65
N GLU A 52 4.69 -5.60 8.46
CA GLU A 52 4.98 -4.59 9.48
C GLU A 52 5.87 -3.48 8.95
N GLU A 53 6.87 -3.80 8.14
CA GLU A 53 7.81 -2.84 7.56
C GLU A 53 7.08 -1.75 6.74
N PRO A 54 6.25 -2.08 5.73
CA PRO A 54 5.54 -1.04 4.98
C PRO A 54 4.53 -0.26 5.82
N ARG A 55 3.96 -0.89 6.85
CA ARG A 55 3.04 -0.24 7.79
C ARG A 55 3.75 0.77 8.66
N TRP A 56 4.90 0.39 9.21
CA TRP A 56 5.76 1.27 9.98
C TRP A 56 6.26 2.44 9.12
N ILE A 57 6.69 2.20 7.88
CA ILE A 57 7.08 3.25 6.93
C ILE A 57 5.92 4.22 6.69
N THR A 58 4.70 3.71 6.49
CA THR A 58 3.50 4.54 6.31
C THR A 58 3.26 5.44 7.53
N GLN A 59 3.38 4.90 8.74
CA GLN A 59 3.28 5.66 10.00
C GLN A 59 4.44 6.66 10.21
N GLN A 60 5.52 6.56 9.44
CA GLN A 60 6.57 7.57 9.40
C GLN A 60 6.23 8.76 8.50
N CYS A 61 5.24 8.63 7.63
CA CYS A 61 4.89 9.65 6.63
C CYS A 61 3.53 10.31 6.90
N CYS A 62 2.70 9.73 7.76
CA CYS A 62 1.35 10.25 8.08
C CYS A 62 1.15 10.34 9.59
N GLU A 63 0.40 11.34 10.05
CA GLU A 63 -0.02 11.48 11.45
C GLU A 63 -1.17 10.52 11.82
N ASN A 64 -2.14 10.38 10.93
CA ASN A 64 -3.38 9.63 11.19
C ASN A 64 -3.37 8.29 10.46
N PHE A 65 -3.28 7.19 11.21
CA PHE A 65 -3.26 5.84 10.66
C PHE A 65 -4.36 4.95 11.26
N VAL A 66 -5.09 4.24 10.39
CA VAL A 66 -6.03 3.17 10.75
C VAL A 66 -5.67 1.91 9.98
N ASP A 67 -5.75 0.76 10.65
CA ASP A 67 -5.53 -0.53 9.98
C ASP A 67 -6.84 -1.07 9.39
N MET A 68 -6.73 -1.83 8.30
CA MET A 68 -7.86 -2.59 7.77
C MET A 68 -8.17 -3.78 8.66
N TYR A 69 -9.41 -4.26 8.63
CA TYR A 69 -9.78 -5.54 9.22
C TYR A 69 -10.51 -6.42 8.20
N PRO A 70 -10.12 -7.70 8.03
CA PRO A 70 -8.88 -8.33 8.51
C PRO A 70 -7.61 -7.78 7.80
N ASN A 71 -6.46 -7.83 8.46
CA ASN A 71 -5.17 -7.39 7.89
C ASN A 71 -4.15 -8.55 7.82
N ARG A 72 -2.92 -8.23 7.40
CA ARG A 72 -1.79 -9.17 7.28
C ARG A 72 -2.12 -10.36 6.39
N ALA A 73 -1.76 -11.58 6.81
CA ALA A 73 -2.05 -12.81 6.08
C ALA A 73 -3.55 -13.01 5.82
N ASN A 74 -4.43 -12.47 6.68
CA ASN A 74 -5.88 -12.58 6.54
C ASN A 74 -6.49 -11.51 5.63
N ASN A 75 -5.70 -10.57 5.11
CA ASN A 75 -6.21 -9.50 4.26
C ASN A 75 -6.80 -10.03 2.95
N PHE A 76 -7.89 -9.40 2.51
CA PHE A 76 -8.54 -9.74 1.24
C PHE A 76 -7.68 -9.36 0.04
N CYS A 77 -7.69 -10.19 -1.00
CA CYS A 77 -7.05 -9.89 -2.27
C CYS A 77 -7.80 -8.77 -3.01
N CYS A 78 -7.10 -7.92 -3.75
CA CYS A 78 -7.71 -6.88 -4.59
C CYS A 78 -8.44 -7.44 -5.83
N GLY A 79 -8.13 -8.67 -6.22
CA GLY A 79 -8.68 -9.37 -7.39
C GLY A 79 -7.76 -9.39 -8.61
N ALA A 80 -6.72 -8.56 -8.67
CA ALA A 80 -5.89 -8.38 -9.87
C ALA A 80 -4.57 -9.16 -9.90
N GLY A 81 -4.30 -9.97 -8.88
CA GLY A 81 -3.10 -10.82 -8.83
C GLY A 81 -3.13 -11.98 -9.82
N GLY A 82 -2.01 -12.71 -9.95
CA GLY A 82 -1.96 -13.95 -10.74
C GLY A 82 -2.19 -13.79 -12.25
N GLY A 83 -2.01 -12.58 -12.80
CA GLY A 83 -2.29 -12.27 -14.20
C GLY A 83 -3.69 -11.73 -14.47
N ALA A 84 -4.58 -11.68 -13.45
CA ALA A 84 -5.96 -11.21 -13.62
C ALA A 84 -6.08 -9.73 -14.05
N TRP A 85 -5.08 -8.89 -13.75
CA TRP A 85 -5.06 -7.52 -14.27
C TRP A 85 -5.00 -7.46 -15.80
N ALA A 86 -4.18 -8.34 -16.40
CA ALA A 86 -3.94 -8.36 -17.85
C ALA A 86 -4.88 -9.33 -18.60
N SER A 87 -5.73 -10.05 -17.88
CA SER A 87 -6.67 -11.01 -18.47
C SER A 87 -7.95 -10.31 -18.96
N PRO A 88 -8.72 -10.94 -19.86
CA PRO A 88 -9.98 -10.36 -20.37
C PRO A 88 -11.13 -10.39 -19.34
N TYR A 89 -10.94 -10.99 -18.17
CA TYR A 89 -11.97 -11.21 -17.14
C TYR A 89 -12.17 -9.98 -16.24
N VAL A 90 -12.49 -8.84 -16.87
CA VAL A 90 -12.59 -7.55 -16.17
C VAL A 90 -13.73 -7.54 -15.16
N GLU A 91 -14.91 -8.01 -15.58
CA GLU A 91 -16.11 -8.01 -14.75
C GLU A 91 -15.94 -8.92 -13.53
N GLU A 92 -15.38 -10.12 -13.71
CA GLU A 92 -15.17 -11.08 -12.63
C GLU A 92 -14.13 -10.59 -11.62
N ARG A 93 -13.06 -9.96 -12.11
CA ARG A 93 -12.03 -9.33 -11.27
C ARG A 93 -12.62 -8.21 -10.40
N ILE A 94 -13.44 -7.34 -11.00
CA ILE A 94 -14.10 -6.23 -10.29
C ILE A 94 -15.12 -6.76 -9.29
N PHE A 95 -15.93 -7.76 -9.69
CA PHE A 95 -16.88 -8.42 -8.82
C PHE A 95 -16.19 -9.04 -7.61
N TYR A 96 -15.10 -9.79 -7.81
CA TYR A 96 -14.31 -10.32 -6.70
C TYR A 96 -13.76 -9.21 -5.79
N GLY A 97 -13.26 -8.13 -6.38
CA GLY A 97 -12.72 -6.97 -5.68
C GLY A 97 -13.73 -6.19 -4.82
N ARG A 98 -15.04 -6.44 -4.92
CA ARG A 98 -16.09 -5.79 -4.10
C ARG A 98 -15.84 -5.91 -2.60
N ALA A 99 -15.33 -7.07 -2.16
CA ALA A 99 -15.03 -7.30 -0.75
C ALA A 99 -13.87 -6.40 -0.28
N LYS A 100 -12.87 -6.19 -1.15
CA LYS A 100 -11.77 -5.24 -0.90
C LYS A 100 -12.27 -3.80 -0.91
N ALA A 101 -13.14 -3.41 -1.85
CA ALA A 101 -13.74 -2.09 -1.90
C ALA A 101 -14.49 -1.76 -0.60
N LYS A 102 -15.34 -2.69 -0.14
CA LYS A 102 -16.04 -2.54 1.15
C LYS A 102 -15.07 -2.45 2.32
N GLN A 103 -14.05 -3.31 2.35
CA GLN A 103 -13.04 -3.29 3.41
C GLN A 103 -12.29 -1.96 3.49
N ILE A 104 -11.94 -1.36 2.35
CA ILE A 104 -11.34 -0.01 2.30
C ILE A 104 -12.33 1.01 2.85
N LYS A 105 -13.58 1.00 2.38
CA LYS A 105 -14.64 1.91 2.86
C LYS A 105 -14.83 1.84 4.38
N ASP A 106 -14.83 0.63 4.94
CA ASP A 106 -15.07 0.40 6.37
C ASP A 106 -13.97 1.01 7.26
N THR A 107 -12.78 1.33 6.72
CA THR A 107 -11.74 2.06 7.47
C THR A 107 -12.04 3.55 7.64
N GLY A 108 -12.87 4.12 6.77
CA GLY A 108 -13.08 5.58 6.68
C GLY A 108 -11.86 6.37 6.16
N ALA A 109 -10.77 5.69 5.77
CA ALA A 109 -9.55 6.34 5.30
C ALA A 109 -9.77 7.08 3.97
N LYS A 110 -9.09 8.23 3.84
CA LYS A 110 -9.04 9.05 2.62
C LYS A 110 -7.77 8.84 1.81
N LEU A 111 -6.73 8.31 2.43
CA LEU A 111 -5.50 7.88 1.76
C LEU A 111 -5.27 6.36 1.96
N LEU A 112 -5.02 5.66 0.86
CA LEU A 112 -4.70 4.23 0.83
C LEU A 112 -3.30 4.00 0.26
N ILE A 113 -2.47 3.32 1.04
CA ILE A 113 -1.14 2.91 0.59
C ILE A 113 -1.19 1.46 0.08
N ALA A 114 -0.85 1.29 -1.20
CA ALA A 114 -0.86 0.00 -1.88
C ALA A 114 0.47 -0.22 -2.62
N PRO A 115 1.46 -0.93 -2.02
CA PRO A 115 2.81 -1.02 -2.59
C PRO A 115 2.92 -1.94 -3.81
N CYS A 116 1.90 -2.74 -4.12
CA CYS A 116 1.89 -3.64 -5.27
C CYS A 116 1.19 -2.99 -6.47
N HIS A 117 1.85 -2.98 -7.63
CA HIS A 117 1.32 -2.35 -8.85
C HIS A 117 -0.07 -2.85 -9.26
N ASN A 118 -0.30 -4.16 -9.27
CA ASN A 118 -1.61 -4.73 -9.58
C ASN A 118 -2.66 -4.32 -8.55
N CYS A 119 -2.28 -4.16 -7.28
CA CYS A 119 -3.22 -3.75 -6.24
C CYS A 119 -3.59 -2.28 -6.41
N ARG A 120 -2.60 -1.41 -6.60
CA ARG A 120 -2.83 0.02 -6.83
C ARG A 120 -3.70 0.24 -8.06
N ASP A 121 -3.34 -0.35 -9.20
CA ASP A 121 -4.10 -0.16 -10.44
C ASP A 121 -5.52 -0.73 -10.36
N GLN A 122 -5.68 -1.89 -9.73
CA GLN A 122 -7.01 -2.46 -9.51
C GLN A 122 -7.91 -1.56 -8.68
N ILE A 123 -7.39 -1.08 -7.55
CA ILE A 123 -8.16 -0.23 -6.67
C ILE A 123 -8.41 1.12 -7.33
N MET A 124 -7.35 1.78 -7.83
CA MET A 124 -7.40 3.14 -8.37
C MET A 124 -8.17 3.24 -9.70
N LYS A 125 -7.95 2.31 -10.63
CA LYS A 125 -8.49 2.41 -12.01
C LYS A 125 -9.77 1.63 -12.22
N SER A 126 -10.06 0.61 -11.38
CA SER A 126 -11.25 -0.23 -11.52
C SER A 126 -12.22 -0.03 -10.35
N LEU A 127 -11.84 -0.43 -9.12
CA LEU A 127 -12.77 -0.43 -7.99
C LEU A 127 -13.27 0.98 -7.63
N ARG A 128 -12.40 1.99 -7.65
CA ARG A 128 -12.81 3.40 -7.44
C ARG A 128 -13.80 3.92 -8.48
N LYS A 129 -13.74 3.41 -9.72
CA LYS A 129 -14.66 3.82 -10.78
C LYS A 129 -15.99 3.07 -10.73
N GLU A 130 -15.95 1.82 -10.27
CA GLU A 130 -17.13 0.96 -10.17
C GLU A 130 -18.00 1.30 -8.95
N TYR A 131 -17.37 1.59 -7.81
CA TYR A 131 -18.07 1.73 -6.53
C TYR A 131 -18.02 3.19 -6.06
N ASP A 132 -19.13 3.92 -6.19
CA ASP A 132 -19.24 5.36 -5.88
C ASP A 132 -18.85 5.74 -4.44
N PHE A 133 -18.89 4.79 -3.50
CA PHE A 133 -18.48 5.03 -2.12
C PHE A 133 -16.95 5.08 -1.93
N MET A 134 -16.17 4.76 -2.97
CA MET A 134 -14.71 4.71 -2.91
C MET A 134 -14.07 6.08 -3.13
N ASP A 135 -14.28 6.95 -2.15
CA ASP A 135 -13.63 8.25 -2.06
C ASP A 135 -12.31 8.13 -1.28
N VAL A 136 -11.29 7.58 -1.94
CA VAL A 136 -9.95 7.32 -1.39
C VAL A 136 -8.86 7.60 -2.43
N GLU A 137 -7.85 8.38 -2.09
CA GLU A 137 -6.62 8.50 -2.87
C GLU A 137 -5.78 7.23 -2.71
N VAL A 138 -5.11 6.77 -3.77
CA VAL A 138 -4.30 5.54 -3.74
C VAL A 138 -2.88 5.85 -4.16
N LYS A 139 -1.94 5.68 -3.23
CA LYS A 139 -0.50 5.91 -3.48
C LYS A 139 0.31 4.63 -3.35
N TYR A 140 1.42 4.59 -4.06
CA TYR A 140 2.48 3.64 -3.75
C TYR A 140 3.17 4.00 -2.42
N LEU A 141 3.86 3.04 -1.82
CA LEU A 141 4.65 3.29 -0.61
C LEU A 141 5.82 4.25 -0.87
N TRP A 142 6.53 4.07 -1.99
CA TRP A 142 7.65 4.98 -2.34
C TRP A 142 7.16 6.35 -2.82
N GLU A 143 5.93 6.44 -3.35
CA GLU A 143 5.29 7.72 -3.69
C GLU A 143 4.97 8.50 -2.42
N LEU A 144 4.38 7.84 -1.41
CA LEU A 144 4.18 8.41 -0.09
C LEU A 144 5.48 8.93 0.54
N VAL A 145 6.53 8.10 0.53
CA VAL A 145 7.83 8.49 1.09
C VAL A 145 8.41 9.68 0.31
N ALA A 146 8.37 9.65 -1.02
CA ALA A 146 8.90 10.71 -1.87
C ALA A 146 8.19 12.04 -1.62
N ASP A 147 6.85 12.04 -1.55
CA ASP A 147 6.04 13.22 -1.23
C ASP A 147 6.40 13.78 0.16
N SER A 148 6.80 12.90 1.08
CA SER A 148 7.10 13.27 2.46
C SER A 148 8.56 13.72 2.67
N LEU A 149 9.45 13.62 1.68
CA LEU A 149 10.88 13.88 1.87
C LEU A 149 11.18 15.34 2.26
N ILE A 150 11.95 15.51 3.33
CA ILE A 150 12.59 16.79 3.64
C ILE A 150 13.85 16.90 2.79
N ILE A 151 13.77 17.68 1.70
CA ILE A 151 14.90 17.92 0.81
C ILE A 151 15.68 19.12 1.34
N GLU A 152 16.82 18.85 1.98
CA GLU A 152 17.79 19.91 2.29
C GLU A 152 18.38 20.42 0.96
N PRO A 153 18.46 21.74 0.75
CA PRO A 153 19.11 22.29 -0.44
C PRO A 153 20.53 21.74 -0.51
N LYS A 154 20.90 21.23 -1.68
CA LYS A 154 22.25 20.71 -1.90
C LYS A 154 23.18 21.93 -1.90
N ASP A 155 24.16 21.96 -1.00
CA ASP A 155 25.24 22.93 -1.07
C ASP A 155 25.89 22.81 -2.47
N GLU A 156 25.93 23.93 -3.21
CA GLU A 156 26.50 24.01 -4.57
C GLU A 156 27.99 23.67 -4.60
#